data_AF-A0A369T408-F1
#
_entry.id   AF-A0A369T408-F1
#
_cell.length_a   1.000
_cell.length_b   1.000
_cell.length_c   1.000
_cell.angle_alpha   90.00
_cell.angle_beta   90.00
_cell.angle_gamma   90.00
#
_symmetry.space_group_name_H-M   'P 1'
#
loop_
_entity.id
_entity.type
_entity.pdbx_description
1 polymer ?
#
loop_
_entity_poly.entity_id
_entity_poly.type
_entity_poly.pdbx_seq_one_letter_code
_entity_poly.pdbx_strand_id
1 'polypeptide(L)'
;MSRYYKGRRFEWAVRDDLRRRGFAVFRFAGSKPVDLLACKPPKSSPQLTWLVECKSNYRKNLTRGEVKRLMEIQKMTGLKVVIAYKEGGEIRYGYLDDLARLMEIELQP
;
A
#
# COMPACT_ATOMS: atom_id res chain seq x y z
N MET A 1 22.44 3.78 12.04
CA MET A 1 21.22 2.95 11.95
C MET A 1 20.74 2.89 10.51
N SER A 2 20.81 1.69 9.92
CA SER A 2 20.68 1.49 8.47
C SER A 2 19.27 1.74 7.96
N ARG A 3 19.17 2.05 6.66
CA ARG A 3 17.97 2.32 5.85
C ARG A 3 16.74 1.42 6.17
N TYR A 4 16.99 0.19 6.66
CA TYR A 4 15.98 -0.77 7.13
C TYR A 4 15.15 -0.29 8.33
N TYR A 5 15.77 0.36 9.32
CA TYR A 5 15.06 0.89 10.50
C TYR A 5 14.09 2.02 10.15
N LYS A 6 14.42 2.83 9.14
CA LYS A 6 13.58 3.93 8.66
C LYS A 6 12.33 3.40 7.94
N GLY A 7 12.45 2.33 7.17
CA GLY A 7 11.32 1.64 6.53
C GLY A 7 10.35 1.08 7.56
N ARG A 8 10.86 0.33 8.53
CA ARG A 8 10.04 -0.29 9.59
C ARG A 8 9.23 0.71 10.41
N ARG A 9 9.80 1.88 10.73
CA ARG A 9 9.06 2.94 11.45
C ARG A 9 7.88 3.46 10.64
N PHE A 10 8.03 3.58 9.32
CA PHE A 10 6.94 4.04 8.46
C PHE A 10 5.83 3.01 8.34
N GLU A 11 6.16 1.72 8.13
CA GLU A 11 5.17 0.62 8.12
C GLU A 11 4.34 0.59 9.41
N TRP A 12 4.98 0.79 10.57
CA TRP A 12 4.29 0.80 11.85
C TRP A 12 3.36 2.00 11.98
N ALA A 13 3.80 3.18 11.53
CA ALA A 13 2.95 4.37 11.52
C ALA A 13 1.72 4.19 10.60
N VAL A 14 1.89 3.58 9.42
CA VAL A 14 0.79 3.24 8.51
C VAL A 14 -0.17 2.24 9.15
N ARG A 15 0.35 1.18 9.78
CA ARG A 15 -0.46 0.19 10.52
C ARG A 15 -1.31 0.87 11.59
N ASP A 16 -0.70 1.72 12.40
CA ASP A 16 -1.39 2.37 13.52
C ASP A 16 -2.42 3.39 13.03
N ASP A 17 -2.12 4.09 11.92
CA ASP A 17 -3.07 4.98 11.27
C ASP A 17 -4.30 4.24 10.73
N LEU A 18 -4.11 3.13 10.00
CA LEU A 18 -5.19 2.29 9.49
C LEU A 18 -6.04 1.70 10.63
N ARG A 19 -5.40 1.27 11.74
CA ARG A 19 -6.11 0.79 12.93
C ARG A 19 -7.01 1.87 13.54
N ARG A 20 -6.51 3.11 13.69
CA ARG A 20 -7.33 4.24 14.16
C ARG A 20 -8.51 4.54 13.24
N ARG A 21 -8.37 4.29 11.93
CA ARG A 21 -9.46 4.40 10.93
C ARG A 21 -10.43 3.22 10.92
N GLY A 22 -10.26 2.27 11.84
CA GLY A 22 -11.16 1.14 12.05
C GLY A 22 -10.84 -0.11 11.22
N PHE A 23 -9.62 -0.23 10.68
CA PHE A 23 -9.19 -1.44 10.00
C PHE A 23 -8.56 -2.44 10.99
N ALA A 24 -8.85 -3.72 10.81
CA ALA A 24 -7.98 -4.79 11.29
C ALA A 24 -6.77 -4.88 10.35
N VAL A 25 -5.55 -4.84 10.89
CA VAL A 25 -4.32 -4.76 10.09
C VAL A 25 -3.35 -5.87 10.47
N PHE A 26 -2.93 -6.63 9.46
CA PHE A 26 -1.96 -7.72 9.54
C PHE A 26 -0.72 -7.35 8.74
N ARG A 27 0.48 -7.63 9.27
CA ARG A 27 1.73 -7.44 8.53
C ARG A 27 2.18 -8.77 7.95
N PHE A 28 2.52 -8.80 6.68
CA PHE A 28 3.07 -10.01 6.08
C PHE A 28 4.54 -10.21 6.49
N ALA A 29 4.94 -11.48 6.61
CA ALA A 29 6.33 -11.81 6.93
C ALA A 29 7.25 -11.42 5.76
N GLY A 30 8.35 -10.73 6.08
CA GLY A 30 9.35 -10.33 5.08
C GLY A 30 8.86 -9.33 4.03
N SER A 31 7.74 -8.61 4.26
CA SER A 31 7.14 -7.68 3.30
C SER A 31 6.77 -8.32 1.96
N LYS A 32 6.31 -9.57 2.02
CA LYS A 32 5.86 -10.34 0.85
C LYS A 32 4.49 -10.99 1.12
N PRO A 33 3.54 -10.93 0.17
CA PRO A 33 3.66 -10.32 -1.15
C PRO A 33 3.58 -8.78 -1.14
N VAL A 34 3.03 -8.19 -0.08
CA VAL A 34 3.01 -6.73 0.20
C VAL A 34 3.34 -6.50 1.67
N ASP A 35 3.38 -5.26 2.16
CA ASP A 35 3.68 -4.99 3.57
C ASP A 35 2.52 -5.35 4.52
N LEU A 36 1.31 -4.88 4.22
CA LEU A 36 0.14 -5.03 5.11
C LEU A 36 -1.09 -5.54 4.36
N LEU A 37 -1.95 -6.25 5.10
CA LEU A 37 -3.35 -6.51 4.76
C LEU A 37 -4.22 -5.70 5.72
N ALA A 38 -5.11 -4.87 5.18
CA ALA A 38 -6.02 -4.04 5.96
C ALA A 38 -7.47 -4.36 5.63
N CYS A 39 -8.24 -4.80 6.63
CA CYS A 39 -9.65 -5.19 6.47
C CYS A 39 -10.54 -4.28 7.33
N LYS A 40 -11.45 -3.54 6.71
CA LYS A 40 -12.47 -2.77 7.43
C LYS A 40 -13.74 -3.61 7.54
N PRO A 41 -14.27 -3.85 8.75
CA PRO A 41 -15.49 -4.63 8.91
C PRO A 41 -16.66 -3.93 8.20
N PRO A 42 -17.59 -4.69 7.59
CA PRO A 42 -18.78 -4.13 6.99
C PRO A 42 -19.67 -3.59 8.11
N LYS A 43 -19.73 -2.25 8.27
CA LYS A 43 -20.71 -1.60 9.15
C LYS A 43 -21.96 -1.25 8.35
N SER A 44 -21.82 -0.28 7.45
CA SER A 44 -22.90 0.23 6.56
C SER A 44 -22.41 0.36 5.11
N SER A 45 -21.28 -0.28 4.80
CA SER A 45 -20.61 -0.26 3.51
C SER A 45 -20.06 -1.66 3.23
N PRO A 46 -19.84 -2.02 1.96
CA PRO A 46 -19.18 -3.28 1.64
C PRO A 46 -17.85 -3.42 2.38
N GLN A 47 -17.49 -4.67 2.69
CA GLN A 47 -16.21 -4.97 3.30
C GLN A 47 -15.08 -4.40 2.44
N LEU A 48 -14.21 -3.57 3.04
CA LEU A 48 -13.06 -3.01 2.36
C LEU A 48 -11.82 -3.77 2.78
N THR A 49 -11.23 -4.49 1.84
CA THR A 49 -9.99 -5.22 2.04
C THR A 49 -8.93 -4.65 1.09
N TRP A 50 -7.84 -4.13 1.66
CA TRP A 50 -6.73 -3.54 0.93
C TRP A 50 -5.44 -4.33 1.17
N LEU A 51 -4.71 -4.54 0.09
CA LEU A 51 -3.29 -4.89 0.12
C LEU A 51 -2.51 -3.58 0.14
N VAL A 52 -1.67 -3.35 1.15
CA VAL A 52 -1.01 -2.06 1.34
C VAL A 52 0.50 -2.22 1.19
N GLU A 53 1.09 -1.43 0.30
CA GLU A 53 2.54 -1.30 0.12
C GLU A 53 2.99 0.06 0.67
N CYS A 54 4.01 0.08 1.52
CA CYS A 54 4.48 1.27 2.22
C CYS A 54 5.69 1.88 1.49
N LYS A 55 5.49 3.03 0.83
CA LYS A 55 6.53 3.77 0.13
C LYS A 55 6.61 5.21 0.65
N SER A 56 7.51 5.46 1.61
CA SER A 56 7.67 6.81 2.20
C SER A 56 7.93 7.92 1.19
N ASN A 57 8.48 7.59 0.01
CA ASN A 57 8.51 8.44 -1.16
C ASN A 57 8.17 7.57 -2.39
N TYR A 58 6.90 7.52 -2.77
CA TYR A 58 6.45 6.65 -3.86
C TYR A 58 7.06 7.04 -5.21
N ARG A 59 7.17 8.34 -5.52
CA ARG A 59 7.74 8.81 -6.80
C ARG A 59 9.17 8.31 -7.05
N LYS A 60 9.97 8.18 -5.99
CA LYS A 60 11.35 7.66 -6.10
C LYS A 60 11.47 6.14 -5.98
N ASN A 61 10.51 5.49 -5.32
CA ASN A 61 10.65 4.10 -4.86
C ASN A 61 9.62 3.13 -5.44
N LEU A 62 8.73 3.59 -6.31
CA LEU A 62 7.76 2.77 -7.02
C LEU A 62 8.24 2.59 -8.47
N THR A 63 8.94 1.49 -8.71
CA THR A 63 9.49 1.18 -10.04
C THR A 63 8.44 0.53 -10.95
N ARG A 64 8.64 0.58 -12.27
CA ARG A 64 7.75 -0.11 -13.24
C ARG A 64 7.63 -1.61 -12.97
N GLY A 65 8.72 -2.27 -12.58
CA GLY A 65 8.71 -3.69 -12.22
C GLY A 65 7.88 -3.98 -10.97
N GLU A 66 7.96 -3.11 -9.96
CA GLU A 66 7.11 -3.23 -8.77
C GLU A 66 5.64 -2.96 -9.08
N VAL A 67 5.33 -1.95 -9.91
CA VAL A 67 3.95 -1.69 -10.34
C VAL A 67 3.39 -2.93 -11.03
N LYS A 68 4.11 -3.52 -11.98
CA LYS A 68 3.69 -4.75 -12.67
C LYS A 68 3.42 -5.90 -11.68
N ARG A 69 4.36 -6.16 -10.77
CA ARG A 69 4.22 -7.18 -9.71
C ARG A 69 2.97 -6.94 -8.86
N LEU A 70 2.75 -5.69 -8.43
CA LEU A 70 1.60 -5.33 -7.59
C LEU A 70 0.28 -5.43 -8.37
N MET A 71 0.27 -5.12 -9.66
CA MET A 71 -0.89 -5.32 -10.53
C MET A 71 -1.21 -6.80 -10.76
N GLU A 72 -0.20 -7.65 -10.93
CA GLU A 72 -0.39 -9.10 -10.98
C GLU A 72 -1.03 -9.60 -9.67
N ILE A 73 -0.59 -9.11 -8.51
CA ILE A 73 -1.21 -9.42 -7.22
C ILE A 73 -2.68 -8.96 -7.18
N GLN A 74 -3.00 -7.75 -7.65
CA GLN A 74 -4.41 -7.30 -7.73
C GLN A 74 -5.23 -8.24 -8.61
N LYS A 75 -4.71 -8.64 -9.78
CA LYS A 75 -5.38 -9.53 -10.73
C LYS A 75 -5.62 -10.92 -10.12
N MET A 76 -4.64 -11.48 -9.43
CA MET A 76 -4.73 -12.81 -8.82
C MET A 76 -5.68 -12.87 -7.61
N THR A 77 -5.74 -11.78 -6.83
CA THR A 77 -6.49 -11.76 -5.56
C THR A 77 -7.87 -11.12 -5.67
N GLY A 78 -8.09 -10.30 -6.70
CA GLY A 78 -9.27 -9.43 -6.80
C GLY A 78 -9.26 -8.26 -5.80
N LEU A 79 -8.22 -8.14 -4.97
CA LEU A 79 -8.10 -7.07 -3.97
C LEU A 79 -7.40 -5.85 -4.56
N LYS A 80 -7.81 -4.67 -4.11
CA LYS A 80 -7.12 -3.42 -4.47
C LYS A 80 -5.81 -3.28 -3.70
N VAL A 81 -4.77 -2.90 -4.43
CA VAL A 81 -3.48 -2.48 -3.86
C VAL A 81 -3.50 -0.97 -3.66
N VAL A 82 -3.16 -0.56 -2.45
CA VAL A 82 -3.04 0.84 -2.03
C VAL A 82 -1.58 1.12 -1.68
N ILE A 83 -1.03 2.19 -2.23
CA ILE A 83 0.30 2.68 -1.86
C ILE A 83 0.13 3.69 -0.72
N ALA A 84 0.71 3.38 0.44
CA ALA A 84 0.82 4.33 1.54
C ALA A 84 2.12 5.12 1.39
N TYR A 85 2.05 6.45 1.41
CA TYR A 85 3.21 7.34 1.23
C TYR A 85 3.16 8.56 2.14
N LYS A 86 4.28 9.28 2.24
CA LYS A 86 4.33 10.56 2.95
C LYS A 86 4.19 11.73 1.98
N GLU A 87 3.33 12.67 2.32
CA GLU A 87 3.17 13.93 1.60
C GLU A 87 2.82 15.02 2.62
N GLY A 88 3.54 16.15 2.59
CA GLY A 88 3.32 17.24 3.56
C GLY A 88 3.52 16.86 5.03
N GLY A 89 4.26 15.78 5.31
CA GLY A 89 4.42 15.25 6.68
C GLY A 89 3.32 14.29 7.13
N GLU A 90 2.24 14.16 6.35
CA GLU A 90 1.12 13.26 6.63
C GLU A 90 1.25 11.93 5.89
N ILE A 91 0.53 10.92 6.38
CA ILE A 91 0.37 9.64 5.68
C ILE A 91 -0.80 9.77 4.71
N ARG A 92 -0.55 9.51 3.44
CA ARG A 92 -1.55 9.48 2.38
C ARG A 92 -1.59 8.12 1.70
N TYR A 93 -2.71 7.87 1.03
CA TYR A 93 -3.04 6.59 0.42
C TYR A 93 -3.53 6.86 -1.00
N GLY A 94 -2.99 6.13 -1.98
CA GLY A 94 -3.47 6.17 -3.36
C GLY A 94 -3.62 4.76 -3.91
N TYR A 95 -4.66 4.53 -4.71
CA TYR A 95 -4.77 3.27 -5.44
C TYR A 95 -3.62 3.14 -6.43
N LEU A 96 -3.11 1.91 -6.56
CA LEU A 96 -2.01 1.62 -7.49
C LEU A 96 -2.35 2.06 -8.92
N ASP A 97 -3.58 1.77 -9.36
CA ASP A 97 -4.05 2.08 -10.73
C ASP A 97 -3.96 3.59 -11.03
N ASP A 98 -4.37 4.43 -10.07
CA ASP A 98 -4.38 5.89 -10.22
C ASP A 98 -2.96 6.45 -10.19
N LEU A 99 -2.13 5.97 -9.25
CA LEU A 99 -0.74 6.42 -9.14
C LEU A 99 0.10 6.00 -10.35
N ALA A 100 -0.13 4.81 -10.91
CA ALA A 100 0.57 4.35 -12.10
C ALA A 100 0.26 5.25 -13.32
N ARG A 101 -1.02 5.64 -13.49
CA ARG A 101 -1.43 6.60 -14.54
C ARG A 101 -0.76 7.96 -14.35
N LEU A 102 -0.73 8.49 -13.14
CA LEU A 102 -0.08 9.78 -12.82
C LEU A 102 1.44 9.77 -13.06
N MET A 103 2.06 8.59 -13.03
CA MET A 103 3.49 8.40 -13.26
C MET A 103 3.83 8.13 -14.73
N GLU A 104 2.86 8.25 -15.66
CA GLU A 104 3.01 7.93 -17.08
C GLU A 104 3.55 6.50 -17.31
N ILE A 105 3.27 5.60 -16.37
CA ILE A 105 3.58 4.19 -16.54
C ILE A 105 2.44 3.61 -17.36
N GLU A 106 2.64 3.47 -18.67
CA GLU A 106 1.65 2.86 -19.57
C GLU A 106 1.20 1.51 -19.03
N LEU A 107 -0.09 1.42 -18.72
CA LEU A 107 -0.75 0.20 -18.30
C LEU A 107 -1.15 -0.54 -19.57
N GLN A 108 -0.33 -1.49 -20.01
CA GLN A 108 -0.71 -2.38 -21.10
C GLN A 108 -1.83 -3.32 -20.58
N PRO A 109 -2.91 -3.54 -21.36
CA PRO A 109 -4.06 -4.35 -20.97
C PRO A 109 -3.74 -5.83 -20.75
#